data_AF-A0A1B9F695-F1
#
_entry.id   AF-A0A1B9F695-F1
#
_cell.length_a   1.000
_cell.length_b   1.000
_cell.length_c   1.000
_cell.angle_alpha   90.00
_cell.angle_beta   90.00
_cell.angle_gamma   90.00
#
_symmetry.space_group_name_H-M   'P 1'
#
loop_
_entity.id
_entity.type
_entity.pdbx_description
1 polymer ?
#
loop_
_entity_poly.entity_id
_entity_poly.type
_entity_poly.pdbx_seq_one_letter_code
_entity_poly.pdbx_strand_id
1 'polypeptide(L)'
;MIQITDEIHARYLAHNPGMAKQFLEWLDKLGFSRLPYNLTLFDLVNFGWIEPALRVDVPESFYLTWKNYPELPADDSEFSKDDEWALFCSPYLYPTLDEPPKKWFLHVFDKPDSEAREFLRHKIHGLKKIPNNKKHPTGYEEYNTCWLYFAHWQGYFLVDLLTSIEIFPSVPNIPDAIERLELFKKQYPERKIICDARIRAIKEKWEGRREFFELISYYRTMLGLSVHYILNCSTQEREALRKEGRRLLAEYLKLTPETIEKTVEELLVVFQEWTWATQRESHVYGKAIGQIRKDIFYAVEWLCTLSGESIDTYFKKWRYPDRSQREWAELKTALPFEYKETIDYFLYLAPHYLEKFNKGLSKRERLQGEKLEDLIKKLFREYPAFRRFCRAFYKLHDYTKMKDEIDFREFNAFLDYFLLLALRTEIVLLAFADSGLDLDKDTSLRVLLMSLSSSLRSGSVKTGVNLAIQHWKKCTSLKTRPPDPFQVIKNKIQNLSCRDQGAKKIAEYILTAGMLRNYFAHHNYFDHVMVKREYAAKGLTSLLVTVLFLASALQA
;
A
#
# COMPACT_ATOMS: atom_id res chain seq x y z
N MET A 1 -10.62 -0.17 -0.38
CA MET A 1 -10.09 0.62 -1.51
C MET A 1 -10.72 2.01 -1.36
N ILE A 2 -9.97 3.00 -0.86
CA ILE A 2 -10.49 4.36 -0.65
C ILE A 2 -10.68 4.98 -2.03
N GLN A 3 -11.89 5.46 -2.35
CA GLN A 3 -12.08 6.28 -3.53
C GLN A 3 -11.26 7.57 -3.32
N ILE A 4 -10.32 7.84 -4.23
CA ILE A 4 -9.42 9.01 -4.16
C ILE A 4 -10.21 10.35 -4.11
N THR A 5 -11.49 10.31 -4.49
CA THR A 5 -12.44 11.43 -4.40
C THR A 5 -12.61 11.98 -2.98
N ASP A 6 -12.44 11.18 -1.93
CA ASP A 6 -12.56 11.65 -0.54
C ASP A 6 -11.42 12.61 -0.13
N GLU A 7 -10.36 12.70 -0.93
CA GLU A 7 -9.15 13.46 -0.58
C GLU A 7 -9.21 14.93 -0.99
N ILE A 8 -10.20 15.33 -1.79
CA ILE A 8 -10.37 16.72 -2.28
C ILE A 8 -10.31 17.72 -1.12
N HIS A 9 -10.89 17.37 0.03
CA HIS A 9 -10.99 18.22 1.20
C HIS A 9 -9.92 17.94 2.27
N ALA A 10 -8.84 17.21 1.98
CA ALA A 10 -7.83 16.85 2.98
C ALA A 10 -7.23 18.05 3.75
N ARG A 11 -7.23 19.25 3.15
CA ARG A 11 -6.85 20.50 3.84
C ARG A 11 -7.94 21.11 4.73
N TYR A 12 -9.20 20.91 4.37
CA TYR A 12 -10.36 21.59 4.96
C TYR A 12 -11.54 20.61 5.08
N LEU A 13 -11.37 19.57 5.88
CA LEU A 13 -12.43 18.62 6.20
C LEU A 13 -13.45 19.33 7.09
N ALA A 14 -14.63 19.57 6.54
CA ALA A 14 -15.67 20.35 7.21
C ALA A 14 -16.37 19.54 8.31
N HIS A 15 -16.77 20.26 9.35
CA HIS A 15 -17.66 19.81 10.40
C HIS A 15 -18.68 20.89 10.74
N ASN A 16 -19.95 20.53 10.60
CA ASN A 16 -21.09 21.29 11.06
C ASN A 16 -22.22 20.30 11.40
N PRO A 17 -22.85 20.40 12.59
CA PRO A 17 -23.95 19.51 12.97
C PRO A 17 -25.06 19.48 11.91
N GLY A 18 -25.58 18.30 11.57
CA GLY A 18 -26.59 18.12 10.53
C GLY A 18 -26.08 18.21 9.09
N MET A 19 -25.09 19.08 8.81
CA MET A 19 -24.68 19.45 7.44
C MET A 19 -23.41 18.78 6.94
N ALA A 20 -22.35 18.71 7.76
CA ALA A 20 -21.03 18.28 7.32
C ALA A 20 -20.35 17.38 8.34
N LYS A 21 -19.97 16.18 7.90
CA LYS A 21 -19.37 15.13 8.73
C LYS A 21 -17.99 14.68 8.21
N GLN A 22 -17.40 15.40 7.26
CA GLN A 22 -16.15 14.99 6.59
C GLN A 22 -15.01 14.72 7.58
N PHE A 23 -14.83 15.59 8.59
CA PHE A 23 -13.79 15.37 9.59
C PHE A 23 -14.13 14.20 10.53
N LEU A 24 -15.41 13.99 10.86
CA LEU A 24 -15.84 12.85 11.67
C LEU A 24 -15.66 11.52 10.91
N GLU A 25 -15.98 11.49 9.62
CA GLU A 25 -15.73 10.35 8.73
C GLU A 25 -14.24 10.05 8.60
N TRP A 26 -13.41 11.10 8.58
CA TRP A 26 -11.96 10.94 8.65
C TRP A 26 -11.50 10.35 9.99
N LEU A 27 -12.05 10.81 11.12
CA LEU A 27 -11.76 10.24 12.44
C LEU A 27 -12.20 8.78 12.57
N ASP A 28 -13.32 8.39 11.97
CA ASP A 28 -13.76 7.00 11.92
C ASP A 28 -12.74 6.11 11.18
N LYS A 29 -12.18 6.59 10.06
CA LYS A 29 -11.07 5.93 9.36
C LYS A 29 -9.81 5.78 10.23
N LEU A 30 -9.59 6.67 11.20
CA LEU A 30 -8.51 6.58 12.19
C LEU A 30 -8.86 5.70 13.41
N GLY A 31 -10.10 5.23 13.51
CA GLY A 31 -10.56 4.33 14.57
C GLY A 31 -11.47 4.97 15.61
N PHE A 32 -11.87 6.23 15.44
CA PHE A 32 -12.82 6.92 16.32
C PHE A 32 -14.19 7.01 15.67
N SER A 33 -14.99 5.94 15.75
CA SER A 33 -16.40 5.99 15.33
C SER A 33 -17.24 6.92 16.21
N ARG A 34 -16.81 7.12 17.46
CA ARG A 34 -17.26 8.16 18.38
C ARG A 34 -16.06 8.67 19.19
N LEU A 35 -16.10 9.94 19.57
CA LEU A 35 -15.12 10.50 20.50
C LEU A 35 -15.37 9.92 21.90
N PRO A 36 -14.31 9.67 22.69
CA PRO A 36 -14.43 9.14 24.04
C PRO A 36 -15.11 10.15 24.97
N TYR A 37 -15.68 9.67 26.08
CA TYR A 37 -16.32 10.48 27.12
C TYR A 37 -17.48 11.37 26.65
N ASN A 38 -18.13 11.00 25.54
CA ASN A 38 -19.20 11.80 24.89
C ASN A 38 -18.76 13.21 24.48
N LEU A 39 -17.46 13.41 24.26
CA LEU A 39 -16.94 14.68 23.75
C LEU A 39 -17.45 14.95 22.33
N THR A 40 -17.65 16.22 22.01
CA THR A 40 -17.90 16.70 20.65
C THR A 40 -16.67 17.42 20.11
N LEU A 41 -16.59 17.63 18.78
CA LEU A 41 -15.52 18.44 18.19
C LEU A 41 -15.56 19.90 18.71
N PHE A 42 -16.75 20.42 19.02
CA PHE A 42 -16.89 21.73 19.65
C PHE A 42 -16.29 21.77 21.05
N ASP A 43 -16.42 20.70 21.84
CA ASP A 43 -15.78 20.62 23.16
C ASP A 43 -14.27 20.67 23.04
N LEU A 44 -13.68 19.91 22.10
CA LEU A 44 -12.23 19.91 21.89
C LEU A 44 -11.69 21.30 21.51
N VAL A 45 -12.44 22.05 20.69
CA VAL A 45 -12.09 23.42 20.31
C VAL A 45 -12.29 24.40 21.48
N ASN A 46 -13.39 24.30 22.21
CA ASN A 46 -13.67 25.14 23.38
C ASN A 46 -12.64 24.93 24.51
N PHE A 47 -12.12 23.71 24.68
CA PHE A 47 -11.05 23.41 25.63
C PHE A 47 -9.67 23.89 25.13
N GLY A 48 -9.56 24.38 23.90
CA GLY A 48 -8.29 24.79 23.30
C GLY A 48 -7.34 23.63 23.00
N TRP A 49 -7.87 22.39 22.99
CA TRP A 49 -7.11 21.19 22.69
C TRP A 49 -6.76 21.11 21.22
N ILE A 50 -7.65 21.58 20.33
CA ILE A 50 -7.42 21.64 18.89
C ILE A 50 -7.86 23.00 18.34
N GLU A 51 -7.06 23.57 17.45
CA GLU A 51 -7.42 24.78 16.70
C GLU A 51 -7.74 24.38 15.25
N PRO A 52 -8.96 24.61 14.75
CA PRO A 52 -9.30 24.31 13.36
C PRO A 52 -8.42 25.09 12.37
N ALA A 53 -8.10 24.49 11.22
CA ALA A 53 -7.39 25.18 10.13
C ALA A 53 -8.17 26.43 9.65
N LEU A 54 -9.49 26.32 9.61
CA LEU A 54 -10.40 27.43 9.33
C LEU A 54 -11.66 27.31 10.21
N ARG A 55 -12.11 28.45 10.72
CA ARG A 55 -13.39 28.61 11.41
C ARG A 55 -14.10 29.83 10.86
N VAL A 56 -15.39 29.67 10.56
CA VAL A 56 -16.24 30.75 10.05
C VAL A 56 -17.60 30.68 10.74
N ASP A 57 -18.09 31.81 11.26
CA ASP A 57 -19.47 31.90 11.75
C ASP A 57 -20.33 32.42 10.57
N VAL A 58 -21.18 31.55 10.03
CA VAL A 58 -22.16 31.87 9.00
C VAL A 58 -23.37 32.56 9.64
N PRO A 59 -23.88 33.66 9.05
CA PRO A 59 -25.01 34.40 9.61
C PRO A 59 -26.27 33.53 9.71
N GLU A 60 -27.10 33.83 10.72
CA GLU A 60 -28.34 33.09 10.96
C GLU A 60 -29.35 33.27 9.82
N SER A 61 -29.38 34.45 9.21
CA SER A 61 -30.22 34.77 8.04
C SER A 61 -29.99 33.79 6.89
N PHE A 62 -28.75 33.37 6.65
CA PHE A 62 -28.43 32.37 5.64
C PHE A 62 -29.20 31.05 5.86
N TYR A 63 -29.20 30.52 7.09
CA TYR A 63 -29.95 29.30 7.39
C TYR A 63 -31.45 29.54 7.29
N LEU A 64 -31.97 30.64 7.83
CA LEU A 64 -33.40 30.90 7.83
C LEU A 64 -34.00 31.12 6.42
N THR A 65 -33.18 31.57 5.47
CA THR A 65 -33.56 31.69 4.04
C THR A 65 -33.54 30.34 3.31
N TRP A 66 -32.82 29.35 3.85
CA TRP A 66 -32.67 28.03 3.26
C TRP A 66 -33.91 27.15 3.50
N LYS A 67 -34.90 27.29 2.60
CA LYS A 67 -36.24 26.67 2.75
C LYS A 67 -36.23 25.14 2.86
N ASN A 68 -35.34 24.46 2.14
CA ASN A 68 -35.23 22.99 2.14
C ASN A 68 -34.06 22.45 2.99
N TYR A 69 -33.58 23.23 3.96
CA TYR A 69 -32.55 22.78 4.91
C TYR A 69 -32.90 21.41 5.52
N PRO A 70 -31.95 20.44 5.62
CA PRO A 70 -30.51 20.54 5.37
C PRO A 70 -30.04 20.12 3.95
N GLU A 71 -30.95 19.87 3.01
CA GLU A 71 -30.58 19.52 1.62
C GLU A 71 -29.97 20.72 0.89
N LEU A 72 -29.22 20.54 -0.21
CA LEU A 72 -28.65 21.65 -1.00
C LEU A 72 -29.69 22.78 -1.24
N PRO A 73 -29.33 24.07 -1.10
CA PRO A 73 -30.30 25.16 -1.23
C PRO A 73 -31.11 25.05 -2.51
N ALA A 74 -32.44 25.00 -2.38
CA ALA A 74 -33.33 24.98 -3.53
C ALA A 74 -33.14 26.24 -4.37
N ASP A 75 -33.31 26.13 -5.70
CA ASP A 75 -33.12 27.22 -6.66
C ASP A 75 -33.98 28.46 -6.36
N ASP A 76 -35.04 28.34 -5.55
CA ASP A 76 -35.92 29.42 -5.10
C ASP A 76 -35.51 30.07 -3.76
N SER A 77 -34.32 29.73 -3.24
CA SER A 77 -33.72 30.36 -2.05
C SER A 77 -32.99 31.64 -2.47
N GLU A 78 -33.63 32.80 -2.31
CA GLU A 78 -33.03 34.10 -2.62
C GLU A 78 -32.23 34.63 -1.43
N PHE A 79 -30.93 34.32 -1.40
CA PHE A 79 -30.02 34.85 -0.38
C PHE A 79 -29.80 36.35 -0.58
N SER A 80 -29.66 37.08 0.53
CA SER A 80 -29.26 38.48 0.47
C SER A 80 -27.82 38.60 -0.02
N LYS A 81 -27.46 39.72 -0.67
CA LYS A 81 -26.06 39.97 -1.08
C LYS A 81 -25.07 39.88 0.09
N ASP A 82 -25.53 40.22 1.29
CA ASP A 82 -24.73 40.16 2.52
C ASP A 82 -24.55 38.72 3.05
N ASP A 83 -25.30 37.74 2.53
CA ASP A 83 -25.25 36.32 2.91
C ASP A 83 -24.74 35.40 1.79
N GLU A 84 -24.66 35.86 0.53
CA GLU A 84 -24.23 35.04 -0.63
C GLU A 84 -22.86 34.38 -0.43
N TRP A 85 -21.93 35.06 0.25
CA TRP A 85 -20.60 34.51 0.55
C TRP A 85 -20.66 33.24 1.40
N ALA A 86 -21.72 33.03 2.17
CA ALA A 86 -21.89 31.86 3.02
C ALA A 86 -22.15 30.57 2.22
N LEU A 87 -22.54 30.66 0.94
CA LEU A 87 -22.69 29.48 0.08
C LEU A 87 -21.41 28.63 0.05
N PHE A 88 -20.23 29.28 0.07
CA PHE A 88 -18.92 28.63 0.12
C PHE A 88 -18.63 27.84 1.40
N CYS A 89 -19.52 27.85 2.40
CA CYS A 89 -19.40 26.97 3.56
C CYS A 89 -19.59 25.50 3.18
N SER A 90 -20.35 25.23 2.11
CA SER A 90 -20.62 23.88 1.65
C SER A 90 -19.44 23.30 0.84
N PRO A 91 -18.98 22.08 1.16
CA PRO A 91 -17.88 21.45 0.44
C PRO A 91 -18.22 21.04 -1.00
N TYR A 92 -19.49 21.08 -1.40
CA TYR A 92 -19.96 20.54 -2.70
C TYR A 92 -19.87 21.52 -3.89
N LEU A 93 -19.31 22.71 -3.71
CA LEU A 93 -19.25 23.77 -4.73
C LEU A 93 -18.08 23.65 -5.72
N TYR A 94 -17.67 22.43 -6.08
CA TYR A 94 -16.71 22.25 -7.16
C TYR A 94 -17.46 22.06 -8.48
N PRO A 95 -17.42 23.04 -9.41
CA PRO A 95 -17.97 22.82 -10.73
C PRO A 95 -17.18 21.73 -11.43
N THR A 96 -17.89 20.73 -11.95
CA THR A 96 -17.32 19.76 -12.89
C THR A 96 -17.03 20.52 -14.19
N LEU A 97 -15.76 20.75 -14.48
CA LEU A 97 -15.32 21.43 -15.70
C LEU A 97 -14.73 20.39 -16.66
N ASP A 98 -15.00 20.57 -17.96
CA ASP A 98 -14.45 19.71 -19.02
C ASP A 98 -12.92 19.85 -19.15
N GLU A 99 -12.37 21.00 -18.76
CA GLU A 99 -10.92 21.25 -18.70
C GLU A 99 -10.47 21.74 -17.31
N PRO A 100 -9.32 21.26 -16.80
CA PRO A 100 -8.83 21.68 -15.50
C PRO A 100 -8.36 23.15 -15.53
N PRO A 101 -8.82 24.01 -14.61
CA PRO A 101 -8.39 25.41 -14.57
C PRO A 101 -6.89 25.55 -14.22
N LYS A 102 -6.28 26.71 -14.51
CA LYS A 102 -4.82 26.96 -14.30
C LYS A 102 -4.28 26.56 -12.91
N LYS A 103 -5.09 26.66 -11.86
CA LYS A 103 -4.75 26.30 -10.47
C LYS A 103 -5.61 25.14 -9.95
N TRP A 104 -5.96 24.19 -10.81
CA TRP A 104 -6.81 23.04 -10.48
C TRP A 104 -6.28 22.21 -9.30
N PHE A 105 -4.97 22.24 -9.06
CA PHE A 105 -4.26 21.49 -8.03
C PHE A 105 -4.39 22.08 -6.61
N LEU A 106 -5.08 23.22 -6.45
CA LEU A 106 -5.32 23.88 -5.16
C LEU A 106 -6.78 23.73 -4.71
N HIS A 107 -7.00 23.62 -3.41
CA HIS A 107 -8.35 23.74 -2.83
C HIS A 107 -8.95 25.11 -3.20
N VAL A 108 -10.28 25.21 -3.30
CA VAL A 108 -10.96 26.48 -3.61
C VAL A 108 -10.56 27.61 -2.65
N PHE A 109 -10.40 27.30 -1.37
CA PHE A 109 -9.93 28.24 -0.33
C PHE A 109 -8.46 28.65 -0.46
N ASP A 110 -7.64 27.91 -1.19
CA ASP A 110 -6.22 28.23 -1.36
C ASP A 110 -5.92 28.95 -2.68
N LYS A 111 -6.90 29.00 -3.59
CA LYS A 111 -6.75 29.68 -4.86
C LYS A 111 -6.78 31.18 -4.59
N PRO A 112 -5.73 31.93 -4.99
CA PRO A 112 -5.75 33.38 -4.91
C PRO A 112 -7.01 33.88 -5.62
N ASP A 113 -7.28 33.50 -6.86
CA ASP A 113 -8.33 34.14 -7.67
C ASP A 113 -9.77 33.60 -7.45
N SER A 114 -10.04 32.93 -6.33
CA SER A 114 -11.36 32.34 -6.06
C SER A 114 -12.34 33.31 -5.41
N GLU A 115 -13.62 33.18 -5.76
CA GLU A 115 -14.77 33.81 -5.09
C GLU A 115 -14.88 33.41 -3.61
N ALA A 116 -14.36 32.24 -3.24
CA ALA A 116 -14.29 31.81 -1.84
C ALA A 116 -13.37 32.68 -0.96
N ARG A 117 -12.60 33.62 -1.56
CA ARG A 117 -11.87 34.63 -0.79
C ARG A 117 -12.79 35.46 0.09
N GLU A 118 -14.02 35.71 -0.33
CA GLU A 118 -14.96 36.47 0.47
C GLU A 118 -15.32 35.70 1.74
N PHE A 119 -15.65 34.42 1.62
CA PHE A 119 -15.86 33.52 2.75
C PHE A 119 -14.69 33.51 3.75
N LEU A 120 -13.45 33.52 3.24
CA LEU A 120 -12.25 33.54 4.09
C LEU A 120 -12.05 34.87 4.84
N ARG A 121 -12.61 35.99 4.37
CA ARG A 121 -12.58 37.26 5.11
C ARG A 121 -13.39 37.20 6.41
N HIS A 122 -14.35 36.28 6.50
CA HIS A 122 -15.13 36.01 7.71
C HIS A 122 -14.47 34.99 8.64
N LYS A 123 -13.19 34.64 8.41
CA LYS A 123 -12.43 33.78 9.31
C LYS A 123 -12.38 34.36 10.71
N ILE A 124 -12.65 33.51 11.68
CA ILE A 124 -12.57 33.85 13.10
C ILE A 124 -11.24 33.37 13.66
N HIS A 125 -10.59 34.28 14.37
CA HIS A 125 -9.34 34.01 15.08
C HIS A 125 -9.59 33.85 16.59
N GLY A 126 -8.83 32.96 17.23
CA GLY A 126 -8.77 32.82 18.68
C GLY A 126 -9.97 32.13 19.33
N LEU A 127 -10.00 32.18 20.66
CA LEU A 127 -10.95 31.49 21.55
C LEU A 127 -12.32 32.18 21.63
N LYS A 128 -12.88 32.61 20.48
CA LYS A 128 -14.27 33.08 20.45
C LYS A 128 -15.17 31.92 20.87
N LYS A 129 -16.11 32.15 21.79
CA LYS A 129 -17.05 31.10 22.22
C LYS A 129 -17.79 30.50 21.01
N ILE A 130 -17.91 29.18 20.96
CA ILE A 130 -18.68 28.51 19.91
C ILE A 130 -20.18 28.77 20.16
N PRO A 131 -20.95 29.20 19.15
CA PRO A 131 -22.39 29.36 19.26
C PRO A 131 -23.09 28.06 19.65
N ASN A 132 -24.22 28.17 20.35
CA ASN A 132 -25.05 27.00 20.64
C ASN A 132 -25.76 26.53 19.36
N ASN A 133 -26.07 25.24 19.29
CA ASN A 133 -26.94 24.70 18.26
C ASN A 133 -28.33 25.37 18.32
N LYS A 134 -28.92 25.57 17.15
CA LYS A 134 -30.26 26.15 16.96
C LYS A 134 -31.10 25.17 16.17
N LYS A 135 -32.43 25.23 16.35
CA LYS A 135 -33.37 24.44 15.56
C LYS A 135 -33.79 25.22 14.32
N HIS A 136 -33.77 24.55 13.16
CA HIS A 136 -34.24 25.17 11.92
C HIS A 136 -35.79 25.22 11.90
N PRO A 137 -36.43 26.30 11.40
CA PRO A 137 -37.89 26.41 11.35
C PRO A 137 -38.60 25.30 10.55
N THR A 138 -37.93 24.70 9.57
CA THR A 138 -38.53 23.74 8.63
C THR A 138 -38.41 22.27 9.06
N GLY A 139 -37.75 21.93 10.17
CA GLY A 139 -37.53 20.52 10.51
C GLY A 139 -36.97 20.19 11.90
N TYR A 140 -36.60 18.91 12.08
CA TYR A 140 -36.07 18.32 13.32
C TYR A 140 -34.57 18.53 13.52
N GLU A 141 -33.84 18.90 12.46
CA GLU A 141 -32.38 18.99 12.47
C GLU A 141 -31.90 20.30 13.12
N GLU A 142 -30.86 20.19 13.93
CA GLU A 142 -30.17 21.35 14.49
C GLU A 142 -29.10 21.85 13.51
N TYR A 143 -28.90 23.17 13.48
CA TYR A 143 -27.78 23.81 12.78
C TYR A 143 -26.92 24.57 13.79
N ASN A 144 -25.65 24.74 13.46
CA ASN A 144 -24.76 25.63 14.19
C ASN A 144 -24.24 26.69 13.21
N THR A 145 -24.24 27.96 13.62
CA THR A 145 -23.69 29.03 12.77
C THR A 145 -22.19 28.89 12.58
N CYS A 146 -21.48 28.22 13.49
CA CYS A 146 -20.04 27.97 13.39
C CYS A 146 -19.73 26.74 12.53
N TRP A 147 -19.02 26.96 11.44
CA TRP A 147 -18.37 25.92 10.63
C TRP A 147 -16.92 25.75 11.06
N LEU A 148 -16.53 24.50 11.25
CA LEU A 148 -15.15 24.12 11.56
C LEU A 148 -14.56 23.35 10.39
N TYR A 149 -13.34 23.68 9.99
CA TYR A 149 -12.59 22.95 8.98
C TYR A 149 -11.26 22.53 9.57
N PHE A 150 -10.96 21.25 9.46
CA PHE A 150 -9.73 20.66 9.97
C PHE A 150 -8.91 20.08 8.83
N ALA A 151 -7.59 20.22 8.90
CA ALA A 151 -6.71 19.46 8.03
C ALA A 151 -6.67 17.99 8.48
N HIS A 152 -6.45 17.06 7.55
CA HIS A 152 -6.50 15.63 7.86
C HIS A 152 -5.48 15.24 8.94
N TRP A 153 -4.31 15.87 8.95
CA TRP A 153 -3.27 15.57 9.94
C TRP A 153 -3.70 15.90 11.38
N GLN A 154 -4.65 16.83 11.56
CA GLN A 154 -5.19 17.13 12.88
C GLN A 154 -5.95 15.93 13.47
N GLY A 155 -6.40 15.00 12.63
CA GLY A 155 -6.89 13.70 13.08
C GLY A 155 -5.80 12.84 13.73
N TYR A 156 -4.56 12.88 13.23
CA TYR A 156 -3.42 12.18 13.84
C TYR A 156 -3.02 12.81 15.18
N PHE A 157 -3.05 14.14 15.27
CA PHE A 157 -2.93 14.85 16.54
C PHE A 157 -3.98 14.34 17.56
N LEU A 158 -5.24 14.19 17.13
CA LEU A 158 -6.31 13.66 17.98
C LEU A 158 -6.09 12.19 18.37
N VAL A 159 -5.46 11.36 17.54
CA VAL A 159 -5.07 9.98 17.93
C VAL A 159 -4.14 10.01 19.15
N ASP A 160 -3.05 10.79 19.09
CA ASP A 160 -2.12 10.91 20.22
C ASP A 160 -2.80 11.53 21.45
N LEU A 161 -3.59 12.59 21.25
CA LEU A 161 -4.27 13.30 22.32
C LEU A 161 -5.29 12.40 23.03
N LEU A 162 -6.26 11.85 22.30
CA LEU A 162 -7.40 11.13 22.89
C LEU A 162 -6.98 9.80 23.53
N THR A 163 -5.90 9.18 23.06
CA THR A 163 -5.31 8.01 23.73
C THR A 163 -4.50 8.37 24.98
N SER A 164 -4.29 9.67 25.23
CA SER A 164 -3.45 10.19 26.30
C SER A 164 -4.22 10.98 27.37
N ILE A 165 -5.50 11.28 27.16
CA ILE A 165 -6.34 12.07 28.09
C ILE A 165 -6.98 11.24 29.22
N GLU A 166 -6.90 9.91 29.17
CA GLU A 166 -7.46 9.06 30.24
C GLU A 166 -6.69 9.28 31.55
N ILE A 167 -7.35 9.90 32.53
CA ILE A 167 -6.77 10.22 33.85
C ILE A 167 -6.85 8.99 34.78
N PHE A 168 -7.97 8.26 34.68
CA PHE A 168 -8.30 7.10 35.49
C PHE A 168 -8.98 6.03 34.63
N PRO A 169 -8.71 4.74 34.87
CA PRO A 169 -9.43 3.66 34.21
C PRO A 169 -10.90 3.63 34.64
N SER A 170 -11.74 3.04 33.79
CA SER A 170 -13.14 2.76 34.14
C SER A 170 -13.24 1.97 35.44
N VAL A 171 -14.09 2.42 36.37
CA VAL A 171 -14.35 1.73 37.65
C VAL A 171 -15.50 0.74 37.44
N PRO A 172 -15.24 -0.58 37.46
CA PRO A 172 -16.32 -1.56 37.36
C PRO A 172 -17.18 -1.55 38.62
N ASN A 173 -18.44 -2.00 38.51
CA ASN A 173 -19.35 -2.11 39.65
C ASN A 173 -19.02 -3.36 40.49
N ILE A 174 -17.99 -3.24 41.31
CA ILE A 174 -17.48 -4.26 42.24
C ILE A 174 -17.54 -3.75 43.68
N PRO A 175 -17.45 -4.62 44.71
CA PRO A 175 -17.67 -4.22 46.11
C PRO A 175 -16.82 -3.04 46.61
N ASP A 176 -15.60 -2.86 46.10
CA ASP A 176 -14.67 -1.77 46.45
C ASP A 176 -14.78 -0.53 45.53
N ALA A 177 -15.77 -0.45 44.64
CA ALA A 177 -15.91 0.64 43.68
C ALA A 177 -15.99 2.03 44.34
N ILE A 178 -16.70 2.14 45.47
CA ILE A 178 -16.85 3.39 46.22
C ILE A 178 -15.49 3.85 46.77
N GLU A 179 -14.69 2.93 47.32
CA GLU A 179 -13.36 3.23 47.86
C GLU A 179 -12.40 3.69 46.76
N ARG A 180 -12.47 3.07 45.58
CA ARG A 180 -11.68 3.48 44.40
C ARG A 180 -12.07 4.88 43.91
N LEU A 181 -13.36 5.19 43.88
CA LEU A 181 -13.85 6.52 43.47
C LEU A 181 -13.36 7.62 44.43
N GLU A 182 -13.40 7.38 45.74
CA GLU A 182 -12.87 8.33 46.73
C GLU A 182 -11.34 8.49 46.62
N LEU A 183 -10.60 7.41 46.38
CA LEU A 183 -9.17 7.47 46.09
C LEU A 183 -8.88 8.32 44.84
N PHE A 184 -9.66 8.12 43.77
CA PHE A 184 -9.50 8.88 42.53
C PHE A 184 -9.81 10.36 42.74
N LYS A 185 -10.85 10.69 43.51
CA LYS A 185 -11.18 12.07 43.88
C LYS A 185 -10.04 12.74 44.65
N LYS A 186 -9.40 12.02 45.57
CA LYS A 186 -8.23 12.52 46.32
C LYS A 186 -7.01 12.73 45.41
N GLN A 187 -6.77 11.82 44.45
CA GLN A 187 -5.65 11.89 43.52
C GLN A 187 -5.88 12.85 42.33
N TYR A 188 -7.13 13.26 42.09
CA TYR A 188 -7.51 14.03 40.91
C TYR A 188 -6.68 15.30 40.69
N PRO A 189 -6.40 16.15 41.69
CA PRO A 189 -5.64 17.39 41.47
C PRO A 189 -4.23 17.13 40.92
N GLU A 190 -3.51 16.17 41.50
CA GLU A 190 -2.16 15.82 41.06
C GLU A 190 -2.17 15.18 39.67
N ARG A 191 -3.08 14.24 39.42
CA ARG A 191 -3.20 13.61 38.11
C ARG A 191 -3.62 14.58 37.03
N LYS A 192 -4.50 15.52 37.34
CA LYS A 192 -4.91 16.58 36.40
C LYS A 192 -3.69 17.39 35.94
N ILE A 193 -2.79 17.77 36.86
CA ILE A 193 -1.56 18.50 36.50
C ILE A 193 -0.70 17.69 35.52
N ILE A 194 -0.54 16.39 35.78
CA ILE A 194 0.24 15.48 34.91
C ILE A 194 -0.42 15.36 33.53
N CYS A 195 -1.75 15.17 33.48
CA CYS A 195 -2.51 15.08 32.23
C CYS A 195 -2.46 16.39 31.44
N ASP A 196 -2.63 17.54 32.08
CA ASP A 196 -2.50 18.86 31.44
C ASP A 196 -1.10 19.07 30.84
N ALA A 197 -0.05 18.64 31.55
CA ALA A 197 1.32 18.69 31.04
C ALA A 197 1.51 17.76 29.83
N ARG A 198 0.92 16.56 29.85
CA ARG A 198 0.96 15.63 28.71
C ARG A 198 0.22 16.18 27.49
N ILE A 199 -0.95 16.79 27.68
CA ILE A 199 -1.71 17.44 26.61
C ILE A 199 -0.88 18.57 25.96
N ARG A 200 -0.22 19.41 26.77
CA ARG A 200 0.70 20.45 26.27
C ARG A 200 1.85 19.87 25.47
N ALA A 201 2.52 18.83 25.98
CA ALA A 201 3.62 18.18 25.28
C ALA A 201 3.20 17.60 23.92
N ILE A 202 2.02 16.98 23.83
CA ILE A 202 1.47 16.48 22.56
C ILE A 202 1.20 17.63 21.60
N LYS A 203 0.64 18.75 22.09
CA LYS A 203 0.39 19.93 21.27
C LYS A 203 1.67 20.53 20.71
N GLU A 204 2.70 20.71 21.54
CA GLU A 204 4.01 21.21 21.13
C GLU A 204 4.69 20.27 20.11
N LYS A 205 4.63 18.96 20.35
CA LYS A 205 5.12 17.93 19.44
C LYS A 205 4.48 18.05 18.05
N TRP A 206 3.16 18.18 17.97
CA TRP A 206 2.45 18.27 16.70
C TRP A 206 2.57 19.65 16.04
N GLU A 207 2.72 20.73 16.81
CA GLU A 207 3.02 22.05 16.26
C GLU A 207 4.41 22.05 15.59
N GLY A 208 5.41 21.40 16.20
CA GLY A 208 6.73 21.21 15.60
C GLY A 208 6.72 20.37 14.32
N ARG A 209 5.70 19.54 14.12
CA ARG A 209 5.51 18.70 12.91
C ARG A 209 4.56 19.33 11.90
N ARG A 210 3.89 20.43 12.24
CA ARG A 210 2.76 20.99 11.47
C ARG A 210 3.10 21.23 10.01
N GLU A 211 4.25 21.86 9.74
CA GLU A 211 4.63 22.22 8.38
C GLU A 211 4.71 20.99 7.47
N PHE A 212 5.34 19.92 7.91
CA PHE A 212 5.52 18.69 7.13
C PHE A 212 4.17 18.04 6.79
N PHE A 213 3.26 18.00 7.77
CA PHE A 213 1.95 17.39 7.59
C PHE A 213 0.98 18.26 6.77
N GLU A 214 1.09 19.59 6.86
CA GLU A 214 0.38 20.51 5.97
C GLU A 214 0.76 20.29 4.50
N LEU A 215 2.05 20.06 4.21
CA LEU A 215 2.50 19.74 2.84
C LEU A 215 1.80 18.48 2.30
N ILE A 216 1.64 17.46 3.14
CA ILE A 216 0.90 16.25 2.77
C ILE A 216 -0.58 16.54 2.58
N SER A 217 -1.20 17.40 3.39
CA SER A 217 -2.60 17.79 3.18
C SER A 217 -2.80 18.47 1.83
N TYR A 218 -1.88 19.35 1.41
CA TYR A 218 -1.87 19.92 0.06
C TYR A 218 -1.77 18.84 -1.02
N TYR A 219 -0.85 17.89 -0.85
CA TYR A 219 -0.64 16.82 -1.82
C TYR A 219 -1.88 15.92 -1.98
N ARG A 220 -2.50 15.52 -0.86
CA ARG A 220 -3.73 14.71 -0.86
C ARG A 220 -4.88 15.45 -1.54
N THR A 221 -5.05 16.74 -1.24
CA THR A 221 -6.06 17.57 -1.91
C THR A 221 -5.81 17.63 -3.42
N MET A 222 -4.58 17.84 -3.87
CA MET A 222 -4.23 17.83 -5.30
C MET A 222 -4.57 16.49 -5.95
N LEU A 223 -4.25 15.36 -5.30
CA LEU A 223 -4.59 14.04 -5.81
C LEU A 223 -6.10 13.83 -5.90
N GLY A 224 -6.87 14.25 -4.89
CA GLY A 224 -8.34 14.21 -4.91
C GLY A 224 -8.91 15.02 -6.07
N LEU A 225 -8.42 16.24 -6.25
CA LEU A 225 -8.82 17.13 -7.35
C LEU A 225 -8.48 16.54 -8.72
N SER A 226 -7.33 15.87 -8.86
CA SER A 226 -6.94 15.22 -10.12
C SER A 226 -7.95 14.15 -10.57
N VAL A 227 -8.60 13.48 -9.62
CA VAL A 227 -9.62 12.45 -9.91
C VAL A 227 -10.97 13.10 -10.21
N HIS A 228 -11.31 14.17 -9.49
CA HIS A 228 -12.55 14.92 -9.71
C HIS A 228 -12.64 15.50 -11.14
N TYR A 229 -11.55 16.10 -11.64
CA TYR A 229 -11.52 16.66 -13.00
C TYR A 229 -11.38 15.63 -14.12
N ILE A 230 -11.15 14.35 -13.80
CA ILE A 230 -10.87 13.32 -14.81
C ILE A 230 -11.72 12.06 -14.61
N LEU A 231 -13.04 12.24 -14.48
CA LEU A 231 -13.97 11.12 -14.36
C LEU A 231 -13.96 10.22 -15.62
N ASN A 232 -13.67 10.77 -16.81
CA ASN A 232 -13.80 10.07 -18.10
C ASN A 232 -12.51 9.88 -18.94
N CYS A 233 -11.32 10.26 -18.46
CA CYS A 233 -10.09 10.08 -19.27
C CYS A 233 -9.36 8.75 -19.02
N SER A 234 -8.44 8.42 -19.93
CA SER A 234 -7.60 7.23 -19.85
C SER A 234 -6.64 7.27 -18.65
N THR A 235 -6.12 6.10 -18.27
CA THR A 235 -5.11 5.97 -17.20
C THR A 235 -3.85 6.79 -17.48
N GLN A 236 -3.46 6.93 -18.75
CA GLN A 236 -2.26 7.67 -19.14
C GLN A 236 -2.44 9.18 -18.98
N GLU A 237 -3.61 9.72 -19.34
CA GLU A 237 -3.96 11.13 -19.15
C GLU A 237 -4.04 11.48 -17.66
N ARG A 238 -4.59 10.57 -16.84
CA ARG A 238 -4.61 10.72 -15.37
C ARG A 238 -3.21 10.83 -14.77
N GLU A 239 -2.30 9.96 -15.17
CA GLU A 239 -0.94 9.99 -14.64
C GLU A 239 -0.17 11.23 -15.13
N ALA A 240 -0.40 11.66 -16.37
CA ALA A 240 0.17 12.90 -16.89
C ALA A 240 -0.30 14.12 -16.09
N LEU A 241 -1.62 14.24 -15.83
CA LEU A 241 -2.15 15.34 -15.03
C LEU A 241 -1.60 15.31 -13.60
N ARG A 242 -1.54 14.14 -12.97
CA ARG A 242 -0.95 14.00 -11.63
C ARG A 242 0.50 14.43 -11.61
N LYS A 243 1.31 13.95 -12.55
CA LYS A 243 2.73 14.32 -12.64
C LYS A 243 2.90 15.84 -12.77
N GLU A 244 2.08 16.48 -13.59
CA GLU A 244 2.10 17.94 -13.72
C GLU A 244 1.61 18.64 -12.46
N GLY A 245 0.53 18.16 -11.83
CA GLY A 245 0.02 18.68 -10.56
C GLY A 245 1.04 18.62 -9.43
N ARG A 246 1.82 17.53 -9.34
CA ARG A 246 2.93 17.39 -8.38
C ARG A 246 4.00 18.47 -8.57
N ARG A 247 4.34 18.78 -9.84
CA ARG A 247 5.32 19.81 -10.20
C ARG A 247 4.81 21.21 -9.90
N LEU A 248 3.59 21.53 -10.32
CA LEU A 248 2.96 22.82 -10.10
C LEU A 248 2.72 23.10 -8.61
N LEU A 249 2.32 22.09 -7.83
CA LEU A 249 2.16 22.23 -6.39
C LEU A 249 3.51 22.50 -5.70
N ALA A 250 4.57 21.80 -6.11
CA ALA A 250 5.91 22.04 -5.57
C ALA A 250 6.42 23.44 -5.89
N GLU A 251 6.17 23.92 -7.12
CA GLU A 251 6.51 25.29 -7.53
C GLU A 251 5.73 26.32 -6.70
N TYR A 252 4.43 26.12 -6.51
CA TYR A 252 3.57 26.99 -5.70
C TYR A 252 4.03 27.09 -4.25
N LEU A 253 4.38 25.95 -3.64
CA LEU A 253 4.85 25.86 -2.25
C LEU A 253 6.36 26.13 -2.11
N LYS A 254 7.06 26.40 -3.22
CA LYS A 254 8.52 26.64 -3.28
C LYS A 254 9.33 25.50 -2.64
N LEU A 255 8.95 24.27 -2.94
CA LEU A 255 9.52 23.07 -2.35
C LEU A 255 10.74 22.58 -3.11
N THR A 256 11.66 21.98 -2.36
CA THR A 256 12.84 21.26 -2.88
C THR A 256 12.70 19.77 -2.56
N PRO A 257 13.41 18.87 -3.28
CA PRO A 257 13.48 17.46 -2.91
C PRO A 257 13.87 17.27 -1.44
N GLU A 258 14.83 18.04 -0.93
CA GLU A 258 15.30 17.99 0.46
C GLU A 258 14.20 18.32 1.47
N THR A 259 13.29 19.25 1.14
CA THR A 259 12.13 19.55 1.98
C THR A 259 11.20 18.35 2.10
N ILE A 260 10.96 17.63 0.99
CA ILE A 260 10.11 16.44 1.01
C ILE A 260 10.82 15.27 1.71
N GLU A 261 12.14 15.15 1.59
CA GLU A 261 12.90 14.15 2.35
C GLU A 261 12.71 14.29 3.86
N LYS A 262 12.79 15.52 4.39
CA LYS A 262 12.49 15.79 5.80
C LYS A 262 11.05 15.44 6.17
N THR A 263 10.10 15.73 5.29
CA THR A 263 8.70 15.31 5.48
C THR A 263 8.56 13.78 5.59
N VAL A 264 9.27 13.03 4.74
CA VAL A 264 9.30 11.56 4.83
C VAL A 264 9.89 11.10 6.16
N GLU A 265 10.98 11.72 6.63
CA GLU A 265 11.62 11.39 7.90
C GLU A 265 10.66 11.58 9.09
N GLU A 266 9.97 12.72 9.19
CA GLU A 266 9.00 12.97 10.26
C GLU A 266 7.81 12.00 10.23
N LEU A 267 7.34 11.62 9.04
CA LEU A 267 6.31 10.61 8.89
C LEU A 267 6.80 9.22 9.35
N LEU A 268 8.05 8.87 9.06
CA LEU A 268 8.67 7.61 9.50
C LEU A 268 8.88 7.58 11.02
N VAL A 269 9.16 8.72 11.65
CA VAL A 269 9.21 8.87 13.12
C VAL A 269 7.83 8.62 13.73
N VAL A 270 6.78 9.29 13.24
CA VAL A 270 5.39 9.04 13.71
C VAL A 270 4.99 7.58 13.55
N PHE A 271 5.30 6.98 12.39
CA PHE A 271 5.02 5.57 12.14
C PHE A 271 5.73 4.66 13.15
N GLN A 272 7.00 4.93 13.47
CA GLN A 272 7.78 4.16 14.44
C GLN A 272 7.19 4.29 15.86
N GLU A 273 6.89 5.52 16.30
CA GLU A 273 6.26 5.81 17.59
C GLU A 273 4.95 5.03 17.76
N TRP A 274 4.09 5.06 16.74
CA TRP A 274 2.81 4.37 16.78
C TRP A 274 2.94 2.85 16.69
N THR A 275 3.92 2.36 15.92
CA THR A 275 4.23 0.92 15.88
C THR A 275 4.62 0.42 17.28
N TRP A 276 5.47 1.16 18.00
CA TRP A 276 5.78 0.84 19.40
C TRP A 276 4.56 0.94 20.32
N ALA A 277 3.68 1.91 20.10
CA ALA A 277 2.44 2.04 20.89
C ALA A 277 1.47 0.86 20.65
N THR A 278 1.36 0.34 19.43
CA THR A 278 0.50 -0.84 19.13
C THR A 278 0.99 -2.11 19.82
N GLN A 279 2.30 -2.29 19.99
CA GLN A 279 2.86 -3.42 20.74
C GLN A 279 2.45 -3.41 22.23
N ARG A 280 1.91 -2.28 22.72
CA ARG A 280 1.37 -2.10 24.07
C ARG A 280 -0.17 -2.14 24.11
N GLU A 281 -0.79 -2.85 23.16
CA GLU A 281 -2.23 -3.19 23.09
C GLU A 281 -3.23 -2.04 22.82
N SER A 282 -2.80 -0.92 22.24
CA SER A 282 -3.76 0.11 21.80
C SER A 282 -4.23 -0.10 20.36
N HIS A 283 -5.45 -0.63 20.20
CA HIS A 283 -6.08 -0.89 18.89
C HIS A 283 -6.28 0.36 18.01
N VAL A 284 -6.35 1.56 18.62
CA VAL A 284 -6.56 2.83 17.90
C VAL A 284 -5.39 3.13 16.96
N TYR A 285 -4.15 2.99 17.44
CA TYR A 285 -2.96 3.22 16.63
C TYR A 285 -2.88 2.27 15.43
N GLY A 286 -3.41 1.04 15.53
CA GLY A 286 -3.41 0.08 14.43
C GLY A 286 -4.18 0.56 13.19
N LYS A 287 -5.34 1.21 13.39
CA LYS A 287 -6.11 1.80 12.28
C LYS A 287 -5.42 3.04 11.72
N ALA A 288 -4.92 3.91 12.61
CA ALA A 288 -4.25 5.15 12.22
C ALA A 288 -2.93 4.90 11.44
N ILE A 289 -2.19 3.84 11.76
CA ILE A 289 -0.99 3.39 11.02
C ILE A 289 -1.29 3.21 9.52
N GLY A 290 -2.45 2.66 9.16
CA GLY A 290 -2.82 2.46 7.75
C GLY A 290 -2.88 3.77 6.96
N GLN A 291 -3.31 4.86 7.60
CA GLN A 291 -3.35 6.18 6.97
C GLN A 291 -1.97 6.84 6.92
N ILE A 292 -1.16 6.70 7.98
CA ILE A 292 0.24 7.20 7.95
C ILE A 292 1.06 6.52 6.86
N ARG A 293 0.89 5.20 6.65
CA ARG A 293 1.55 4.50 5.52
C ARG A 293 1.19 5.11 4.16
N LYS A 294 -0.07 5.51 4.00
CA LYS A 294 -0.55 6.16 2.78
C LYS A 294 0.11 7.53 2.58
N ASP A 295 0.26 8.29 3.66
CA ASP A 295 0.94 9.59 3.62
C ASP A 295 2.44 9.45 3.35
N ILE A 296 3.11 8.44 3.91
CA ILE A 296 4.51 8.09 3.58
C ILE A 296 4.65 7.73 2.10
N PHE A 297 3.72 6.93 1.57
CA PHE A 297 3.70 6.57 0.16
C PHE A 297 3.59 7.82 -0.73
N TYR A 298 2.68 8.73 -0.40
CA TYR A 298 2.49 9.99 -1.12
C TYR A 298 3.71 10.91 -1.06
N ALA A 299 4.33 11.04 0.10
CA ALA A 299 5.56 11.82 0.26
C ALA A 299 6.70 11.25 -0.61
N VAL A 300 6.88 9.93 -0.60
CA VAL A 300 7.92 9.27 -1.42
C VAL A 300 7.61 9.35 -2.91
N GLU A 301 6.34 9.22 -3.32
CA GLU A 301 5.93 9.39 -4.72
C GLU A 301 6.22 10.81 -5.22
N TRP A 302 5.91 11.82 -4.39
CA TRP A 302 6.21 13.22 -4.68
C TRP A 302 7.72 13.44 -4.82
N LEU A 303 8.49 12.89 -3.88
CA LEU A 303 9.95 12.97 -3.87
C LEU A 303 10.57 12.33 -5.12
N CYS A 304 10.14 11.13 -5.51
CA CYS A 304 10.58 10.49 -6.76
C CYS A 304 10.29 11.37 -7.97
N THR A 305 9.13 12.04 -7.99
CA THR A 305 8.75 12.92 -9.09
C THR A 305 9.65 14.16 -9.18
N LEU A 306 9.99 14.78 -8.05
CA LEU A 306 10.80 16.01 -8.02
C LEU A 306 12.31 15.75 -8.21
N SER A 307 12.82 14.65 -7.66
CA SER A 307 14.24 14.28 -7.77
C SER A 307 14.58 13.56 -9.08
N GLY A 308 13.60 12.92 -9.73
CA GLY A 308 13.83 12.00 -10.86
C GLY A 308 14.40 10.64 -10.43
N GLU A 309 14.62 10.43 -9.14
CA GLU A 309 15.13 9.17 -8.58
C GLU A 309 14.05 8.09 -8.49
N SER A 310 14.50 6.84 -8.47
CA SER A 310 13.62 5.69 -8.28
C SER A 310 13.30 5.46 -6.80
N ILE A 311 12.17 4.81 -6.52
CA ILE A 311 11.82 4.39 -5.16
C ILE A 311 12.87 3.44 -4.53
N ASP A 312 13.59 2.66 -5.35
CA ASP A 312 14.68 1.80 -4.90
C ASP A 312 15.87 2.60 -4.34
N THR A 313 16.13 3.81 -4.84
CA THR A 313 17.13 4.72 -4.29
C THR A 313 16.78 5.06 -2.84
N TYR A 314 15.51 5.37 -2.60
CA TYR A 314 15.02 5.75 -1.27
C TYR A 314 14.89 4.57 -0.30
N PHE A 315 14.60 3.36 -0.79
CA PHE A 315 14.69 2.15 0.03
C PHE A 315 16.10 1.90 0.56
N LYS A 316 17.14 2.27 -0.20
CA LYS A 316 18.52 2.16 0.27
C LYS A 316 18.87 3.25 1.27
N LYS A 317 18.38 4.48 1.05
CA LYS A 317 18.63 5.64 1.93
C LYS A 317 18.08 5.41 3.34
N TRP A 318 16.80 5.07 3.46
CA TRP A 318 16.13 4.83 4.75
C TRP A 318 16.14 3.35 5.14
N ARG A 319 17.32 2.73 5.02
CA ARG A 319 17.62 1.39 5.53
C ARG A 319 18.54 1.50 6.73
N TYR A 320 18.33 0.68 7.75
CA TYR A 320 19.27 0.66 8.85
C TYR A 320 20.60 0.02 8.40
N PRO A 321 21.74 0.65 8.70
CA PRO A 321 23.05 0.05 8.46
C PRO A 321 23.32 -1.12 9.42
N ASP A 322 22.63 -1.14 10.57
CA ASP A 322 22.82 -2.10 11.66
C ASP A 322 21.47 -2.56 12.25
N ARG A 323 21.52 -3.39 13.31
CA ARG A 323 20.33 -3.89 14.02
C ARG A 323 19.89 -3.01 15.19
N SER A 324 20.40 -1.78 15.30
CA SER A 324 20.10 -0.89 16.41
C SER A 324 18.69 -0.31 16.25
N GLN A 325 18.02 -0.06 17.37
CA GLN A 325 16.78 0.71 17.35
C GLN A 325 17.07 2.18 16.99
N ARG A 326 16.18 2.78 16.22
CA ARG A 326 16.23 4.17 15.76
C ARG A 326 14.89 4.85 16.07
N GLU A 327 14.91 6.18 16.09
CA GLU A 327 13.70 7.00 16.30
C GLU A 327 12.76 6.99 15.09
N TRP A 328 13.26 6.65 13.91
CA TRP A 328 12.51 6.55 12.66
C TRP A 328 12.47 5.10 12.16
N ALA A 329 11.42 4.72 11.42
CA ALA A 329 11.25 3.38 10.86
C ALA A 329 11.93 3.18 9.50
N GLU A 330 12.48 2.01 9.20
CA GLU A 330 12.92 1.69 7.83
C GLU A 330 11.78 1.85 6.81
N LEU A 331 12.06 2.45 5.66
CA LEU A 331 11.03 2.70 4.64
C LEU A 331 10.36 1.41 4.16
N LYS A 332 11.12 0.30 4.10
CA LYS A 332 10.60 -1.04 3.75
C LYS A 332 9.54 -1.56 4.75
N THR A 333 9.64 -1.14 6.02
CA THR A 333 8.72 -1.54 7.09
C THR A 333 7.46 -0.67 7.06
N ALA A 334 7.63 0.61 6.77
CA ALA A 334 6.52 1.54 6.58
C ALA A 334 5.72 1.23 5.30
N LEU A 335 6.40 0.97 4.19
CA LEU A 335 5.81 0.64 2.89
C LEU A 335 6.16 -0.81 2.48
N PRO A 336 5.42 -1.82 2.99
CA PRO A 336 5.62 -3.22 2.62
C PRO A 336 5.11 -3.43 1.19
N PHE A 337 5.89 -3.01 0.21
CA PHE A 337 5.57 -3.30 -1.18
C PHE A 337 5.78 -4.78 -1.42
N GLU A 338 4.69 -5.49 -1.70
CA GLU A 338 4.71 -6.91 -2.03
C GLU A 338 5.77 -7.22 -3.11
N TYR A 339 5.99 -6.33 -4.09
CA TYR A 339 7.00 -6.53 -5.12
C TYR A 339 8.44 -6.51 -4.56
N LYS A 340 8.73 -5.65 -3.58
CA LYS A 340 10.07 -5.50 -3.00
C LYS A 340 10.40 -6.68 -2.09
N GLU A 341 9.46 -7.03 -1.22
CA GLU A 341 9.54 -8.24 -0.40
C GLU A 341 9.71 -9.48 -1.28
N THR A 342 8.94 -9.57 -2.37
CA THR A 342 9.01 -10.68 -3.32
C THR A 342 10.40 -10.80 -3.97
N ILE A 343 10.97 -9.71 -4.51
CA ILE A 343 12.27 -9.77 -5.18
C ILE A 343 13.41 -10.03 -4.19
N ASP A 344 13.41 -9.37 -3.03
CA ASP A 344 14.45 -9.55 -2.01
C ASP A 344 14.43 -10.99 -1.48
N TYR A 345 13.24 -11.54 -1.26
CA TYR A 345 13.05 -12.93 -0.86
C TYR A 345 13.50 -13.93 -1.94
N PHE A 346 13.19 -13.65 -3.20
CA PHE A 346 13.62 -14.48 -4.33
C PHE A 346 15.15 -14.46 -4.49
N LEU A 347 15.78 -13.29 -4.40
CA LEU A 347 17.23 -13.12 -4.41
C LEU A 347 17.92 -13.88 -3.27
N TYR A 348 17.29 -13.91 -2.09
CA TYR A 348 17.79 -14.66 -0.94
C TYR A 348 17.69 -16.19 -1.13
N LEU A 349 16.53 -16.71 -1.57
CA LEU A 349 16.30 -18.16 -1.62
C LEU A 349 16.71 -18.86 -2.91
N ALA A 350 16.63 -18.22 -4.07
CA ALA A 350 16.96 -18.85 -5.35
C ALA A 350 18.39 -19.45 -5.38
N PRO A 351 19.43 -18.80 -4.82
CA PRO A 351 20.78 -19.37 -4.75
C PRO A 351 20.83 -20.72 -4.00
N HIS A 352 20.06 -20.88 -2.92
CA HIS A 352 20.03 -22.11 -2.12
C HIS A 352 19.44 -23.30 -2.90
N TYR A 353 18.39 -23.06 -3.69
CA TYR A 353 17.81 -24.10 -4.55
C TYR A 353 18.74 -24.48 -5.71
N LEU A 354 19.45 -23.50 -6.28
CA LEU A 354 20.35 -23.73 -7.42
C LEU A 354 21.70 -24.33 -7.01
N GLU A 355 22.09 -24.32 -5.74
CA GLU A 355 23.43 -24.73 -5.29
C GLU A 355 23.79 -26.16 -5.73
N LYS A 356 22.92 -27.13 -5.45
CA LYS A 356 23.15 -28.55 -5.82
C LYS A 356 23.22 -28.74 -7.34
N PHE A 357 22.39 -28.00 -8.08
CA PHE A 357 22.39 -28.03 -9.54
C PHE A 357 23.70 -27.45 -10.12
N ASN A 358 24.10 -26.27 -9.66
CA ASN A 358 25.32 -25.58 -10.08
C ASN A 358 26.60 -26.38 -9.78
N LYS A 359 26.68 -27.07 -8.63
CA LYS A 359 27.79 -27.99 -8.33
C LYS A 359 27.93 -29.08 -9.39
N GLY A 360 26.83 -29.42 -10.05
CA GLY A 360 26.76 -30.39 -11.12
C GLY A 360 27.21 -29.91 -12.50
N LEU A 361 27.50 -28.62 -12.68
CA LEU A 361 27.91 -27.98 -13.94
C LEU A 361 29.38 -27.53 -13.89
N SER A 362 29.98 -27.29 -15.07
CA SER A 362 31.31 -26.68 -15.15
C SER A 362 31.27 -25.23 -14.65
N LYS A 363 32.41 -24.68 -14.19
CA LYS A 363 32.47 -23.33 -13.61
C LYS A 363 31.92 -22.24 -14.54
N ARG A 364 32.12 -22.37 -15.86
CA ARG A 364 31.66 -21.39 -16.87
C ARG A 364 30.14 -21.40 -17.06
N GLU A 365 29.51 -22.53 -16.83
CA GLU A 365 28.06 -22.72 -17.03
C GLU A 365 27.24 -22.38 -15.79
N ARG A 366 27.87 -22.21 -14.63
CA ARG A 366 27.17 -21.91 -13.38
C ARG A 366 26.47 -20.56 -13.45
N LEU A 367 25.29 -20.51 -12.85
CA LEU A 367 24.52 -19.28 -12.65
C LEU A 367 24.45 -19.01 -11.14
N GLN A 368 25.38 -18.20 -10.64
CA GLN A 368 25.58 -17.92 -9.21
C GLN A 368 26.22 -16.53 -9.00
N GLY A 369 26.14 -16.00 -7.77
CA GLY A 369 26.73 -14.69 -7.41
C GLY A 369 26.11 -13.54 -8.21
N GLU A 370 26.92 -12.53 -8.54
CA GLU A 370 26.51 -11.33 -9.28
C GLU A 370 25.80 -11.67 -10.59
N LYS A 371 26.29 -12.67 -11.34
CA LYS A 371 25.65 -13.11 -12.60
C LYS A 371 24.18 -13.53 -12.42
N LEU A 372 23.86 -14.19 -11.31
CA LEU A 372 22.49 -14.60 -11.00
C LEU A 372 21.67 -13.38 -10.52
N GLU A 373 22.24 -12.54 -9.67
CA GLU A 373 21.58 -11.35 -9.14
C GLU A 373 21.21 -10.35 -10.24
N ASP A 374 22.14 -10.08 -11.16
CA ASP A 374 21.92 -9.17 -12.29
C ASP A 374 20.85 -9.72 -13.24
N LEU A 375 20.87 -11.02 -13.52
CA LEU A 375 19.83 -11.67 -14.33
C LEU A 375 18.46 -11.53 -13.66
N ILE A 376 18.35 -11.84 -12.36
CA ILE A 376 17.07 -11.74 -11.63
C ILE A 376 16.55 -10.30 -11.64
N LYS A 377 17.40 -9.32 -11.33
CA LYS A 377 17.02 -7.89 -11.34
C LYS A 377 16.55 -7.44 -12.71
N LYS A 378 17.27 -7.82 -13.76
CA LYS A 378 16.91 -7.52 -15.15
C LYS A 378 15.56 -8.13 -15.52
N LEU A 379 15.39 -9.43 -15.28
CA LEU A 379 14.12 -10.14 -15.55
C LEU A 379 12.95 -9.53 -14.79
N PHE A 380 13.15 -9.16 -13.53
CA PHE A 380 12.11 -8.57 -12.69
C PHE A 380 11.69 -7.18 -13.19
N ARG A 381 12.62 -6.40 -13.72
CA ARG A 381 12.34 -5.10 -14.34
C ARG A 381 11.59 -5.26 -15.66
N GLU A 382 12.08 -6.13 -16.54
CA GLU A 382 11.64 -6.22 -17.93
C GLU A 382 10.38 -7.06 -18.13
N TYR A 383 10.14 -8.10 -17.32
CA TYR A 383 9.06 -9.06 -17.57
C TYR A 383 8.01 -9.08 -16.43
N PRO A 384 6.80 -8.54 -16.64
CA PRO A 384 5.70 -8.64 -15.69
C PRO A 384 5.34 -10.08 -15.30
N ALA A 385 5.49 -11.02 -16.24
CA ALA A 385 5.29 -12.44 -16.00
C ALA A 385 6.28 -12.98 -14.94
N PHE A 386 7.54 -12.55 -14.99
CA PHE A 386 8.57 -12.97 -14.03
C PHE A 386 8.29 -12.41 -12.63
N ARG A 387 7.81 -11.17 -12.52
CA ARG A 387 7.34 -10.61 -11.23
C ARG A 387 6.26 -11.49 -10.59
N ARG A 388 5.29 -11.96 -11.39
CA ARG A 388 4.23 -12.87 -10.93
C ARG A 388 4.76 -14.26 -10.55
N PHE A 389 5.79 -14.75 -11.22
CA PHE A 389 6.49 -15.98 -10.86
C PHE A 389 7.21 -15.86 -9.51
N CYS A 390 8.00 -14.80 -9.30
CA CYS A 390 8.63 -14.54 -8.00
C CYS A 390 7.58 -14.41 -6.89
N ARG A 391 6.44 -13.77 -7.16
CA ARG A 391 5.33 -13.65 -6.19
C ARG A 391 4.73 -15.00 -5.82
N ALA A 392 4.50 -15.88 -6.80
CA ALA A 392 4.03 -17.24 -6.54
C ALA A 392 5.06 -18.03 -5.71
N PHE A 393 6.34 -17.86 -6.00
CA PHE A 393 7.43 -18.44 -5.22
C PHE A 393 7.43 -17.93 -3.77
N TYR A 394 7.27 -16.63 -3.55
CA TYR A 394 7.15 -16.03 -2.22
C TYR A 394 5.98 -16.65 -1.43
N LYS A 395 4.76 -16.63 -2.00
CA LYS A 395 3.55 -17.14 -1.33
C LYS A 395 3.64 -18.62 -0.94
N LEU A 396 4.24 -19.45 -1.79
CA LEU A 396 4.49 -20.86 -1.47
C LEU A 396 5.29 -21.00 -0.17
N HIS A 397 6.36 -20.21 -0.01
CA HIS A 397 7.22 -20.32 1.16
C HIS A 397 6.64 -19.63 2.39
N ASP A 398 5.92 -18.53 2.21
CA ASP A 398 5.24 -17.84 3.30
C ASP A 398 4.21 -18.77 3.97
N TYR A 399 3.43 -19.50 3.17
CA TYR A 399 2.52 -20.54 3.67
C TYR A 399 3.24 -21.65 4.45
N THR A 400 4.46 -22.04 4.04
CA THR A 400 5.24 -23.06 4.76
C THR A 400 5.87 -22.57 6.07
N LYS A 401 6.00 -21.25 6.27
CA LYS A 401 6.56 -20.68 7.51
C LYS A 401 5.54 -20.59 8.65
N MET A 402 4.24 -20.50 8.34
CA MET A 402 3.18 -20.24 9.31
C MET A 402 2.72 -21.46 10.14
N LYS A 403 3.46 -22.57 10.13
CA LYS A 403 2.94 -23.86 10.58
C LYS A 403 3.82 -24.54 11.63
N ASP A 404 3.72 -24.05 12.87
CA ASP A 404 4.17 -24.78 14.07
C ASP A 404 3.05 -25.67 14.68
N GLU A 405 1.77 -25.45 14.35
CA GLU A 405 0.65 -26.36 14.61
C GLU A 405 -0.36 -26.28 13.43
N ILE A 406 -0.77 -27.42 12.86
CA ILE A 406 -1.71 -27.45 11.72
C ILE A 406 -2.94 -28.28 12.07
N ASP A 407 -4.12 -27.68 11.89
CA ASP A 407 -5.46 -28.29 11.92
C ASP A 407 -5.59 -29.35 10.79
N PHE A 408 -6.01 -30.56 11.15
CA PHE A 408 -6.14 -31.72 10.26
C PHE A 408 -7.30 -31.64 9.23
N ARG A 409 -7.89 -30.46 9.01
CA ARG A 409 -8.98 -30.21 8.04
C ARG A 409 -8.55 -29.46 6.78
N GLU A 410 -7.27 -29.13 6.62
CA GLU A 410 -6.82 -28.32 5.48
C GLU A 410 -6.72 -29.12 4.16
N PHE A 411 -7.53 -28.71 3.19
CA PHE A 411 -7.28 -28.95 1.76
C PHE A 411 -5.83 -28.56 1.41
N ASN A 412 -5.18 -29.32 0.52
CA ASN A 412 -3.74 -29.25 0.18
C ASN A 412 -3.26 -27.91 -0.43
N ALA A 413 -3.40 -26.77 0.25
CA ALA A 413 -3.06 -25.44 -0.26
C ALA A 413 -1.59 -25.31 -0.69
N PHE A 414 -0.69 -26.10 -0.10
CA PHE A 414 0.70 -26.23 -0.59
C PHE A 414 0.77 -26.65 -2.06
N LEU A 415 -0.02 -27.65 -2.47
CA LEU A 415 -0.05 -28.15 -3.84
C LEU A 415 -0.70 -27.13 -4.78
N ASP A 416 -1.67 -26.34 -4.31
CA ASP A 416 -2.27 -25.25 -5.09
C ASP A 416 -1.26 -24.13 -5.38
N TYR A 417 -0.46 -23.72 -4.38
CA TYR A 417 0.63 -22.77 -4.59
C TYR A 417 1.72 -23.32 -5.51
N PHE A 418 1.99 -24.63 -5.44
CA PHE A 418 2.95 -25.30 -6.31
C PHE A 418 2.44 -25.35 -7.76
N LEU A 419 1.17 -25.73 -7.98
CA LEU A 419 0.50 -25.68 -9.27
C LEU A 419 0.58 -24.27 -9.87
N LEU A 420 0.26 -23.25 -9.07
CA LEU A 420 0.36 -21.87 -9.52
C LEU A 420 1.79 -21.52 -9.99
N LEU A 421 2.81 -21.96 -9.25
CA LEU A 421 4.21 -21.73 -9.65
C LEU A 421 4.58 -22.48 -10.94
N ALA A 422 4.09 -23.71 -11.12
CA ALA A 422 4.28 -24.49 -12.35
C ALA A 422 3.62 -23.81 -13.56
N LEU A 423 2.40 -23.29 -13.40
CA LEU A 423 1.71 -22.51 -14.45
C LEU A 423 2.46 -21.20 -14.77
N ARG A 424 2.94 -20.49 -13.74
CA ARG A 424 3.71 -19.24 -13.93
C ARG A 424 5.03 -19.48 -14.66
N THR A 425 5.63 -20.66 -14.52
CA THR A 425 6.81 -21.07 -15.30
C THR A 425 6.53 -21.01 -16.80
N GLU A 426 5.42 -21.61 -17.25
CA GLU A 426 5.01 -21.61 -18.66
C GLU A 426 4.73 -20.18 -19.17
N ILE A 427 4.00 -19.38 -18.38
CA ILE A 427 3.69 -17.97 -18.73
C ILE A 427 4.94 -17.11 -18.85
N VAL A 428 5.95 -17.33 -17.99
CA VAL A 428 7.23 -16.61 -18.07
C VAL A 428 7.99 -16.97 -19.34
N LEU A 429 8.04 -18.27 -19.68
CA LEU A 429 8.70 -18.71 -20.90
C LEU A 429 8.00 -18.18 -22.16
N LEU A 430 6.66 -18.09 -22.14
CA LEU A 430 5.89 -17.50 -23.24
C LEU A 430 6.27 -16.02 -23.40
N ALA A 431 6.35 -15.27 -22.30
CA ALA A 431 6.78 -13.88 -22.35
C ALA A 431 8.21 -13.68 -22.88
N PHE A 432 9.09 -14.68 -22.72
CA PHE A 432 10.43 -14.66 -23.34
C PHE A 432 10.39 -14.94 -24.86
N ALA A 433 9.39 -15.68 -25.33
CA ALA A 433 9.21 -16.00 -26.75
C ALA A 433 8.46 -14.88 -27.50
N ASP A 434 7.40 -14.32 -26.92
CA ASP A 434 6.56 -13.26 -27.51
C ASP A 434 7.35 -11.96 -27.79
N SER A 435 8.51 -11.76 -27.16
CA SER A 435 9.43 -10.68 -27.53
C SER A 435 10.08 -10.82 -28.92
N GLY A 436 9.73 -11.85 -29.70
CA GLY A 436 10.19 -12.01 -31.09
C GLY A 436 9.48 -13.08 -31.93
N LEU A 437 8.43 -13.76 -31.43
CA LEU A 437 7.76 -14.87 -32.13
C LEU A 437 6.24 -14.75 -31.96
N ASP A 438 5.49 -14.80 -33.06
CA ASP A 438 4.02 -14.70 -33.08
C ASP A 438 3.41 -16.06 -32.67
N LEU A 439 3.23 -16.27 -31.36
CA LEU A 439 2.72 -17.53 -30.80
C LEU A 439 1.28 -17.36 -30.28
N ASP A 440 0.42 -18.33 -30.60
CA ASP A 440 -0.96 -18.37 -30.13
C ASP A 440 -1.01 -18.73 -28.62
N LYS A 441 -2.04 -18.26 -27.92
CA LYS A 441 -2.21 -18.41 -26.46
C LYS A 441 -2.35 -19.87 -26.00
N ASP A 442 -2.71 -20.78 -26.92
CA ASP A 442 -2.87 -22.22 -26.65
C ASP A 442 -1.60 -23.05 -26.97
N THR A 443 -0.45 -22.40 -27.14
CA THR A 443 0.80 -23.07 -27.44
C THR A 443 1.26 -23.96 -26.27
N SER A 444 1.32 -25.28 -26.49
CA SER A 444 1.85 -26.20 -25.48
C SER A 444 3.31 -25.88 -25.10
N LEU A 445 3.69 -26.06 -23.83
CA LEU A 445 5.08 -25.89 -23.35
C LEU A 445 6.14 -26.58 -24.22
N ARG A 446 5.84 -27.74 -24.83
CA ARG A 446 6.76 -28.41 -25.76
C ARG A 446 7.00 -27.59 -27.03
N VAL A 447 5.94 -27.04 -27.63
CA VAL A 447 6.03 -26.20 -28.83
C VAL A 447 6.75 -24.91 -28.49
N LEU A 448 6.45 -24.31 -27.33
CA LEU A 448 7.16 -23.15 -26.82
C LEU A 448 8.68 -23.41 -26.69
N LEU A 449 9.08 -24.57 -26.14
CA LEU A 449 10.49 -24.95 -26.07
C LEU A 449 11.14 -25.15 -27.44
N MET A 450 10.40 -25.68 -28.42
CA MET A 450 10.91 -25.78 -29.82
C MET A 450 11.18 -24.40 -30.39
N SER A 451 10.25 -23.47 -30.20
CA SER A 451 10.36 -22.07 -30.64
C SER A 451 11.49 -21.34 -29.93
N LEU A 452 11.67 -21.53 -28.62
CA LEU A 452 12.79 -20.95 -27.89
C LEU A 452 14.14 -21.54 -28.33
N SER A 453 14.20 -22.85 -28.63
CA SER A 453 15.45 -23.52 -29.01
C SER A 453 16.09 -22.96 -30.28
N SER A 454 15.29 -22.48 -31.23
CA SER A 454 15.81 -21.85 -32.46
C SER A 454 16.59 -20.56 -32.16
N SER A 455 16.18 -19.83 -31.12
CA SER A 455 16.77 -18.55 -30.69
C SER A 455 17.96 -18.71 -29.75
N LEU A 456 18.20 -19.91 -29.20
CA LEU A 456 19.33 -20.17 -28.31
C LEU A 456 20.66 -20.25 -29.08
N ARG A 457 21.73 -19.69 -28.51
CA ARG A 457 23.11 -19.90 -28.99
C ARG A 457 23.57 -21.34 -28.75
N SER A 458 24.55 -21.79 -29.54
CA SER A 458 25.14 -23.12 -29.37
C SER A 458 25.79 -23.24 -27.98
N GLY A 459 25.55 -24.38 -27.31
CA GLY A 459 26.04 -24.62 -25.96
C GLY A 459 25.17 -25.63 -25.21
N SER A 460 25.53 -25.91 -23.96
CA SER A 460 24.91 -26.97 -23.17
C SER A 460 23.44 -26.72 -22.85
N VAL A 461 23.01 -25.45 -22.76
CA VAL A 461 21.58 -25.10 -22.62
C VAL A 461 20.79 -25.50 -23.86
N LYS A 462 21.23 -25.09 -25.07
CA LYS A 462 20.56 -25.48 -26.32
C LYS A 462 20.54 -26.99 -26.52
N THR A 463 21.67 -27.65 -26.27
CA THR A 463 21.76 -29.12 -26.33
C THR A 463 20.80 -29.77 -25.34
N GLY A 464 20.73 -29.28 -24.10
CA GLY A 464 19.81 -29.77 -23.08
C GLY A 464 18.34 -29.58 -23.45
N VAL A 465 17.99 -28.42 -24.01
CA VAL A 465 16.63 -28.14 -24.53
C VAL A 465 16.26 -29.10 -25.66
N ASN A 466 17.16 -29.32 -26.62
CA ASN A 466 16.93 -30.26 -27.72
C ASN A 466 16.74 -31.70 -27.22
N LEU A 467 17.54 -32.13 -26.24
CA LEU A 467 17.35 -33.43 -25.59
C LEU A 467 15.99 -33.52 -24.89
N ALA A 468 15.58 -32.48 -24.17
CA ALA A 468 14.26 -32.44 -23.53
C ALA A 468 13.11 -32.53 -24.56
N ILE A 469 13.21 -31.80 -25.68
CA ILE A 469 12.20 -31.82 -26.76
C ILE A 469 12.08 -33.22 -27.39
N GLN A 470 13.22 -33.89 -27.63
CA GLN A 470 13.28 -35.25 -28.20
C GLN A 470 12.62 -36.28 -27.27
N HIS A 471 12.82 -36.14 -25.97
CA HIS A 471 12.32 -37.09 -24.97
C HIS A 471 11.00 -36.70 -24.31
N TRP A 472 10.42 -35.54 -24.65
CA TRP A 472 9.27 -34.94 -23.98
C TRP A 472 8.11 -35.92 -23.74
N LYS A 473 7.50 -36.45 -24.80
CA LYS A 473 6.31 -37.33 -24.71
C LYS A 473 6.56 -38.54 -23.80
N LYS A 474 7.78 -39.08 -23.82
CA LYS A 474 8.16 -40.30 -23.10
C LYS A 474 8.47 -40.05 -21.61
N CYS A 475 8.69 -38.81 -21.21
CA CYS A 475 9.15 -38.43 -19.87
C CYS A 475 8.14 -37.55 -19.12
N THR A 476 7.28 -36.81 -19.81
CA THR A 476 6.29 -35.91 -19.19
C THR A 476 4.86 -36.47 -19.21
N SER A 477 4.60 -37.59 -19.90
CA SER A 477 3.30 -38.26 -19.89
C SER A 477 3.15 -39.14 -18.66
N LEU A 478 2.07 -38.93 -17.90
CA LEU A 478 1.77 -39.68 -16.67
C LEU A 478 0.62 -40.68 -16.84
N LYS A 479 0.30 -41.07 -18.08
CA LYS A 479 -0.77 -42.05 -18.38
C LYS A 479 -0.58 -43.37 -17.65
N THR A 480 0.66 -43.83 -17.49
CA THR A 480 1.01 -45.10 -16.82
C THR A 480 1.13 -44.97 -15.30
N ARG A 481 0.91 -43.77 -14.73
CA ARG A 481 0.98 -43.45 -13.30
C ARG A 481 2.19 -44.10 -12.58
N PRO A 482 3.43 -43.82 -13.01
CA PRO A 482 4.60 -44.42 -12.40
C PRO A 482 4.69 -44.07 -10.90
N PRO A 483 5.16 -44.99 -10.03
CA PRO A 483 5.32 -44.73 -8.60
C PRO A 483 6.31 -43.61 -8.28
N ASP A 484 7.32 -43.40 -9.12
CA ASP A 484 8.26 -42.28 -9.01
C ASP A 484 8.58 -41.71 -10.41
N PRO A 485 7.85 -40.67 -10.87
CA PRO A 485 8.11 -40.05 -12.16
C PRO A 485 9.47 -39.34 -12.22
N PHE A 486 10.02 -38.88 -11.10
CA PHE A 486 11.32 -38.21 -11.07
C PHE A 486 12.46 -39.18 -11.35
N GLN A 487 12.39 -40.40 -10.80
CA GLN A 487 13.39 -41.44 -11.03
C GLN A 487 13.33 -41.98 -12.46
N VAL A 488 12.12 -42.09 -13.04
CA VAL A 488 11.93 -42.47 -14.45
C VAL A 488 12.66 -41.50 -15.38
N ILE A 489 12.50 -40.18 -15.17
CA ILE A 489 13.16 -39.15 -15.97
C ILE A 489 14.69 -39.26 -15.80
N LYS A 490 15.16 -39.33 -14.55
CA LYS A 490 16.60 -39.41 -14.23
C LYS A 490 17.27 -40.60 -14.91
N ASN A 491 16.74 -41.81 -14.76
CA ASN A 491 17.30 -43.03 -15.36
C ASN A 491 17.36 -42.91 -16.89
N LYS A 492 16.31 -42.36 -17.49
CA LYS A 492 16.20 -42.25 -18.95
C LYS A 492 17.23 -41.29 -19.53
N ILE A 493 17.46 -40.16 -18.87
CA ILE A 493 18.43 -39.15 -19.30
C ILE A 493 19.87 -39.59 -19.04
N GLN A 494 20.14 -40.24 -17.90
CA GLN A 494 21.48 -40.75 -17.58
C GLN A 494 21.98 -41.76 -18.62
N ASN A 495 21.08 -42.62 -19.11
CA ASN A 495 21.38 -43.67 -20.10
C ASN A 495 21.55 -43.16 -21.55
N LEU A 496 21.41 -41.86 -21.82
CA LEU A 496 21.62 -41.31 -23.17
C LEU A 496 23.10 -41.27 -23.55
N SER A 497 23.41 -41.48 -24.83
CA SER A 497 24.76 -41.39 -25.40
C SER A 497 25.26 -39.94 -25.62
N CYS A 498 24.86 -38.99 -24.76
CA CYS A 498 25.34 -37.61 -24.79
C CYS A 498 26.59 -37.45 -23.89
N ARG A 499 27.68 -36.90 -24.45
CA ARG A 499 28.93 -36.64 -23.71
C ARG A 499 28.85 -35.39 -22.82
N ASP A 500 27.97 -34.45 -23.16
CA ASP A 500 27.74 -33.24 -22.39
C ASP A 500 26.86 -33.51 -21.17
N GLN A 501 27.52 -33.65 -20.01
CA GLN A 501 26.84 -33.90 -18.73
C GLN A 501 26.02 -32.69 -18.26
N GLY A 502 26.40 -31.48 -18.64
CA GLY A 502 25.64 -30.26 -18.34
C GLY A 502 24.31 -30.26 -19.10
N ALA A 503 24.35 -30.56 -20.40
CA ALA A 503 23.17 -30.71 -21.24
C ALA A 503 22.21 -31.80 -20.72
N LYS A 504 22.74 -32.96 -20.30
CA LYS A 504 21.94 -34.01 -19.66
C LYS A 504 21.21 -33.50 -18.42
N LYS A 505 21.92 -32.80 -17.52
CA LYS A 505 21.29 -32.23 -16.32
C LYS A 505 20.23 -31.20 -16.66
N ILE A 506 20.51 -30.27 -17.58
CA ILE A 506 19.51 -29.29 -18.02
C ILE A 506 18.27 -29.99 -18.58
N ALA A 507 18.44 -31.04 -19.40
CA ALA A 507 17.34 -31.83 -19.93
C ALA A 507 16.52 -32.52 -18.83
N GLU A 508 17.16 -33.10 -17.81
CA GLU A 508 16.47 -33.73 -16.66
C GLU A 508 15.54 -32.74 -15.96
N TYR A 509 16.04 -31.53 -15.65
CA TYR A 509 15.25 -30.52 -14.92
C TYR A 509 14.15 -29.91 -15.79
N ILE A 510 14.38 -29.67 -17.10
CA ILE A 510 13.34 -29.20 -18.02
C ILE A 510 12.22 -30.24 -18.17
N LEU A 511 12.57 -31.52 -18.32
CA LEU A 511 11.58 -32.60 -18.38
C LEU A 511 10.82 -32.75 -17.07
N THR A 512 11.49 -32.56 -15.94
CA THR A 512 10.84 -32.58 -14.61
C THR A 512 9.85 -31.43 -14.46
N ALA A 513 10.19 -30.22 -14.92
CA ALA A 513 9.26 -29.10 -14.94
C ALA A 513 8.04 -29.36 -15.83
N GLY A 514 8.25 -29.91 -17.03
CA GLY A 514 7.15 -30.31 -17.93
C GLY A 514 6.27 -31.42 -17.36
N MET A 515 6.87 -32.39 -16.67
CA MET A 515 6.14 -33.45 -15.97
C MET A 515 5.28 -32.87 -14.84
N LEU A 516 5.82 -31.95 -14.03
CA LEU A 516 5.08 -31.30 -12.95
C LEU A 516 3.89 -30.49 -13.46
N ARG A 517 4.05 -29.75 -14.56
CA ARG A 517 2.94 -29.04 -15.20
C ARG A 517 1.83 -30.01 -15.60
N ASN A 518 2.18 -31.13 -16.25
CA ASN A 518 1.19 -32.14 -16.65
C ASN A 518 0.57 -32.87 -15.46
N TYR A 519 1.35 -33.07 -14.39
CA TYR A 519 0.89 -33.64 -13.13
C TYR A 519 -0.25 -32.80 -12.56
N PHE A 520 0.02 -31.52 -12.25
CA PHE A 520 -0.96 -30.65 -11.62
C PHE A 520 -2.17 -30.34 -12.51
N ALA A 521 -2.06 -30.49 -13.83
CA ALA A 521 -3.17 -30.29 -14.76
C ALA A 521 -4.18 -31.45 -14.78
N HIS A 522 -3.76 -32.69 -14.47
CA HIS A 522 -4.54 -33.88 -14.81
C HIS A 522 -4.54 -34.99 -13.75
N HIS A 523 -3.79 -34.84 -12.66
CA HIS A 523 -3.50 -35.93 -11.73
C HIS A 523 -3.40 -35.46 -10.28
N ASN A 524 -3.81 -36.34 -9.36
CA ASN A 524 -3.66 -36.19 -7.90
C ASN A 524 -3.00 -37.42 -7.24
N TYR A 525 -2.69 -38.45 -8.01
CA TYR A 525 -2.21 -39.73 -7.48
C TYR A 525 -0.83 -39.64 -6.78
N PHE A 526 -0.10 -38.55 -6.99
CA PHE A 526 1.25 -38.33 -6.46
C PHE A 526 1.28 -37.27 -5.33
N ASP A 527 0.12 -36.80 -4.86
CA ASP A 527 0.01 -35.69 -3.89
C ASP A 527 0.72 -36.02 -2.58
N HIS A 528 0.50 -37.23 -2.06
CA HIS A 528 1.11 -37.77 -0.85
C HIS A 528 2.66 -37.85 -0.90
N VAL A 529 3.25 -37.84 -2.10
CA VAL A 529 4.70 -37.82 -2.29
C VAL A 529 5.20 -36.39 -2.55
N MET A 530 4.45 -35.58 -3.29
CA MET A 530 4.82 -34.19 -3.60
C MET A 530 4.92 -33.29 -2.37
N VAL A 531 4.16 -33.58 -1.31
CA VAL A 531 4.27 -32.87 -0.02
C VAL A 531 5.59 -33.17 0.71
N LYS A 532 6.33 -34.22 0.33
CA LYS A 532 7.62 -34.55 0.95
C LYS A 532 8.69 -33.56 0.46
N ARG A 533 9.46 -33.02 1.42
CA ARG A 533 10.48 -31.97 1.21
C ARG A 533 11.44 -32.25 0.05
N GLU A 534 11.90 -33.49 -0.11
CA GLU A 534 12.82 -33.89 -1.17
C GLU A 534 12.23 -33.67 -2.57
N TYR A 535 11.03 -34.20 -2.81
CA TYR A 535 10.36 -34.13 -4.11
C TYR A 535 9.91 -32.71 -4.42
N ALA A 536 9.37 -32.01 -3.42
CA ALA A 536 9.07 -30.58 -3.52
C ALA A 536 10.31 -29.76 -3.90
N ALA A 537 11.44 -29.97 -3.21
CA ALA A 537 12.68 -29.24 -3.50
C ALA A 537 13.22 -29.55 -4.90
N LYS A 538 13.18 -30.82 -5.34
CA LYS A 538 13.58 -31.21 -6.70
C LYS A 538 12.67 -30.56 -7.75
N GLY A 539 11.36 -30.52 -7.50
CA GLY A 539 10.40 -29.87 -8.38
C GLY A 539 10.60 -28.36 -8.47
N LEU A 540 10.76 -27.69 -7.33
CA LEU A 540 11.03 -26.24 -7.30
C LEU A 540 12.32 -25.89 -8.02
N THR A 541 13.38 -26.65 -7.79
CA THR A 541 14.65 -26.48 -8.51
C THR A 541 14.45 -26.66 -10.02
N SER A 542 13.58 -27.57 -10.45
CA SER A 542 13.27 -27.81 -11.86
C SER A 542 12.56 -26.64 -12.51
N LEU A 543 11.59 -26.03 -11.83
CA LEU A 543 10.95 -24.80 -12.30
C LEU A 543 11.96 -23.65 -12.38
N LEU A 544 12.78 -23.44 -11.34
CA LEU A 544 13.80 -22.39 -11.30
C LEU A 544 14.86 -22.55 -12.39
N VAL A 545 15.42 -23.75 -12.56
CA VAL A 545 16.41 -24.05 -13.60
C VAL A 545 15.82 -23.78 -14.98
N THR A 546 14.59 -24.25 -15.22
CA THR A 546 13.92 -24.05 -16.50
C THR A 546 13.77 -22.55 -16.81
N VAL A 547 13.29 -21.73 -15.88
CA VAL A 547 13.15 -20.27 -16.10
C VAL A 547 14.50 -19.59 -16.26
N LEU A 548 15.40 -19.75 -15.28
CA LEU A 548 16.60 -18.92 -15.16
C LEU A 548 17.69 -19.29 -16.17
N PHE A 549 17.88 -20.58 -16.47
CA PHE A 549 18.90 -20.99 -17.45
C PHE A 549 18.44 -20.70 -18.89
N LEU A 550 17.14 -20.85 -19.20
CA LEU A 550 16.60 -20.44 -20.50
C LEU A 550 16.71 -18.91 -20.67
N ALA A 551 16.30 -18.14 -19.66
CA ALA A 551 16.46 -16.69 -19.67
C ALA A 551 17.93 -16.27 -19.87
N SER A 552 18.86 -16.86 -19.11
CA SER A 552 20.29 -16.56 -19.23
C SER A 552 20.83 -16.85 -20.63
N ALA A 553 20.34 -17.90 -21.29
CA ALA A 553 20.84 -18.32 -22.60
C ALA A 553 20.20 -17.56 -23.77
N LEU A 554 19.01 -16.98 -23.58
CA LEU A 554 18.37 -16.09 -24.55
C LEU A 554 18.98 -14.68 -24.53
N GLN A 555 19.54 -14.27 -23.40
CA GLN A 555 20.12 -12.93 -23.20
C GLN A 555 21.64 -12.87 -23.37
N ALA A 556 22.31 -14.01 -23.48
CA ALA A 556 23.75 -14.12 -23.75
C ALA A 556 24.02 -13.98 -25.25
#